data_AF-A0A2W5Y1W8-F1
#
_entry.id   AF-A0A2W5Y1W8-F1
#
_cell.length_a   1.000
_cell.length_b   1.000
_cell.length_c   1.000
_cell.angle_alpha   90.00
_cell.angle_beta   90.00
_cell.angle_gamma   90.00
#
_symmetry.space_group_name_H-M   'P 1'
#
loop_
_entity.id
_entity.type
_entity.pdbx_description
1 polymer ?
#
loop_
_entity_poly.entity_id
_entity_poly.type
_entity_poly.pdbx_seq_one_letter_code
_entity_poly.pdbx_strand_id
1 'polypeptide(L)'
;MTTKDRLHELVDELSEPEADDALHYIAQRHDDPLIAAFRDAPEDDEPLTTADEQALAEVQADRAAGVPRIPYAEIKRKHGPR
;
A
#
# COMPACT_ATOMS: atom_id res chain seq x y z
N MET A 1 -6.20 28.91 2.05
CA MET A 1 -6.44 28.09 0.87
C MET A 1 -6.25 26.63 1.24
N THR A 2 -7.28 25.82 1.06
CA THR A 2 -7.28 24.38 1.36
C THR A 2 -6.66 23.59 0.20
N THR A 3 -6.39 22.31 0.41
CA THR A 3 -5.99 21.39 -0.67
C THR A 3 -7.05 21.31 -1.77
N LYS A 4 -8.35 21.39 -1.40
CA LYS A 4 -9.44 21.38 -2.37
C LYS A 4 -9.48 22.65 -3.22
N ASP A 5 -9.21 23.80 -2.60
CA ASP A 5 -9.16 25.09 -3.31
C ASP A 5 -8.02 25.07 -4.36
N ARG A 6 -6.83 24.58 -3.98
CA ARG A 6 -5.70 24.42 -4.91
C ARG A 6 -5.97 23.45 -6.04
N LEU A 7 -6.69 22.37 -5.76
CA LEU A 7 -7.08 21.40 -6.79
C LEU A 7 -8.06 22.01 -7.79
N HIS A 8 -9.00 22.83 -7.33
CA HIS A 8 -9.95 23.51 -8.20
C HIS A 8 -9.24 24.46 -9.17
N GLU A 9 -8.33 25.28 -8.65
CA GLU A 9 -7.52 26.18 -9.49
C GLU A 9 -6.68 25.42 -10.51
N LEU A 10 -6.07 24.30 -10.11
CA LEU A 10 -5.30 23.47 -11.03
C LEU A 10 -6.19 22.90 -12.15
N VAL A 11 -7.40 22.44 -11.81
CA VAL A 11 -8.35 21.88 -12.79
C VAL A 11 -8.78 22.94 -13.82
N ASP A 12 -8.98 24.19 -13.39
CA ASP A 12 -9.34 25.30 -14.28
C ASP A 12 -8.23 25.65 -15.30
N GLU A 13 -6.97 25.30 -15.00
CA GLU A 13 -5.82 25.54 -15.87
C GLU A 13 -5.52 24.39 -16.85
N LEU A 14 -6.12 23.21 -16.65
CA LEU A 14 -5.90 22.04 -17.52
C LEU A 14 -6.56 22.21 -18.88
N SER A 15 -5.92 21.69 -19.92
CA SER A 15 -6.60 21.45 -21.19
C SER A 15 -7.59 20.28 -21.07
N GLU A 16 -8.59 20.24 -21.96
CA GLU A 16 -9.60 19.16 -21.97
C GLU A 16 -8.99 17.74 -21.99
N PRO A 17 -7.93 17.44 -22.78
CA PRO A 17 -7.27 16.12 -22.72
C PRO A 17 -6.61 15.83 -21.37
N GLU A 18 -5.95 16.83 -20.76
CA GLU A 18 -5.31 16.66 -19.45
C GLU A 18 -6.35 16.48 -18.34
N ALA A 19 -7.49 17.17 -18.46
CA ALA A 19 -8.62 17.01 -17.56
C ALA A 19 -9.25 15.61 -17.68
N ASP A 20 -9.40 15.09 -18.91
CA ASP A 20 -9.90 13.72 -19.15
C ASP A 20 -8.97 12.66 -18.55
N ASP A 21 -7.65 12.78 -18.76
CA ASP A 21 -6.65 11.89 -18.18
C ASP A 21 -6.68 11.93 -16.64
N ALA A 22 -6.73 13.13 -16.05
CA ALA A 22 -6.81 13.30 -14.61
C ALA A 22 -8.11 12.73 -14.02
N LEU A 23 -9.24 12.96 -14.70
CA LEU A 23 -10.54 12.41 -14.32
C LEU A 23 -10.51 10.88 -14.37
N HIS A 24 -9.94 10.30 -15.42
CA HIS A 24 -9.81 8.85 -15.58
C HIS A 24 -8.97 8.24 -14.46
N TYR A 25 -7.82 8.82 -14.14
CA TYR A 25 -6.96 8.35 -13.06
C TYR A 25 -7.66 8.39 -11.70
N ILE A 26 -8.34 9.49 -11.38
CA ILE A 26 -9.05 9.65 -10.11
C ILE A 26 -10.22 8.66 -10.02
N ALA A 27 -11.00 8.50 -11.10
CA ALA A 27 -12.10 7.54 -11.16
C ALA A 27 -11.62 6.09 -10.98
N GLN A 28 -10.55 5.69 -11.68
CA GLN A 28 -9.95 4.36 -11.50
C GLN A 28 -9.52 4.10 -10.06
N ARG A 29 -8.95 5.09 -9.38
CA ARG A 29 -8.55 4.95 -7.98
C ARG A 29 -9.74 4.78 -7.04
N HIS A 30 -10.89 5.37 -7.37
CA HIS A 30 -12.12 5.22 -6.61
C HIS A 30 -12.77 3.84 -6.81
N ASP A 31 -12.70 3.31 -8.03
CA ASP A 31 -13.36 2.06 -8.43
C ASP A 31 -12.46 0.82 -8.33
N ASP A 32 -11.15 0.98 -8.08
CA ASP A 32 -10.24 -0.14 -7.89
C ASP A 32 -10.67 -0.96 -6.65
N PRO A 33 -11.12 -2.21 -6.83
CA PRO A 33 -11.68 -3.01 -5.74
C PRO A 33 -10.62 -3.38 -4.69
N LEU A 34 -9.34 -3.45 -5.06
CA LEU A 34 -8.25 -3.72 -4.13
C LEU A 34 -7.98 -2.47 -3.28
N ILE A 35 -7.91 -1.30 -3.90
CA ILE A 35 -7.74 -0.03 -3.17
C ILE A 35 -8.93 0.21 -2.24
N ALA A 36 -10.16 -0.01 -2.71
CA ALA A 36 -11.37 0.10 -1.90
C ALA A 36 -11.32 -0.86 -0.70
N ALA A 37 -10.92 -2.11 -0.91
CA ALA A 37 -10.80 -3.09 0.17
C ALA A 37 -9.81 -2.65 1.26
N PHE A 38 -8.67 -2.05 0.89
CA PHE A 38 -7.71 -1.53 1.87
C PHE A 38 -8.17 -0.23 2.54
N ARG A 39 -8.81 0.68 1.80
CA ARG A 39 -9.31 1.95 2.35
C ARG A 39 -10.43 1.73 3.36
N ASP A 40 -11.33 0.79 3.07
CA ASP A 40 -12.53 0.53 3.84
C ASP A 40 -12.36 -0.63 4.84
N ALA A 41 -11.15 -1.21 4.91
CA ALA A 41 -10.81 -2.20 5.93
C ALA A 41 -10.91 -1.57 7.34
N PRO A 42 -11.50 -2.27 8.32
CA PRO A 42 -11.44 -1.83 9.71
C PRO A 42 -9.98 -1.76 10.18
N GLU A 43 -9.71 -0.86 11.13
CA GLU A 43 -8.42 -0.83 11.83
C GLU A 43 -8.17 -2.18 12.54
N ASP A 44 -6.93 -2.67 12.47
CA ASP A 44 -6.52 -3.89 13.17
C ASP A 44 -6.20 -3.55 14.63
N ASP A 45 -7.24 -3.59 15.46
CA ASP A 45 -7.19 -3.30 16.90
C ASP A 45 -7.01 -4.58 17.75
N GLU A 46 -6.70 -5.72 17.12
CA GLU A 46 -6.48 -6.96 17.85
C GLU A 46 -5.23 -6.85 18.74
N PRO A 47 -5.30 -7.25 20.02
CA PRO A 47 -4.13 -7.23 20.88
C PRO A 47 -3.10 -8.23 20.37
N LEU A 48 -1.82 -7.84 20.38
CA LEU A 48 -0.74 -8.77 20.06
C LEU A 48 -0.79 -9.97 21.01
N THR A 49 -0.69 -11.16 20.43
CA THR A 49 -0.50 -12.36 21.22
C THR A 49 0.97 -12.50 21.60
N THR A 50 1.26 -13.34 22.59
CA THR A 50 2.64 -13.68 22.95
C THR A 50 3.42 -14.27 21.77
N ALA A 51 2.74 -14.99 20.87
CA ALA A 51 3.38 -15.51 19.66
C ALA A 51 3.78 -14.39 18.70
N ASP A 52 2.95 -13.35 18.55
CA ASP A 52 3.27 -12.19 17.72
C ASP A 52 4.45 -11.41 18.28
N GLU A 53 4.46 -11.17 19.60
CA GLU A 53 5.58 -10.51 20.28
C GLU A 53 6.90 -11.26 20.09
N GLN A 54 6.85 -12.60 20.18
CA GLN A 54 8.02 -13.45 19.94
C GLN A 54 8.50 -13.37 18.48
N ALA A 55 7.58 -13.43 17.51
CA ALA A 55 7.90 -13.31 16.09
C ALA A 55 8.50 -11.93 15.76
N LEU A 56 7.96 -10.86 16.35
CA LEU A 56 8.51 -9.51 16.21
C LEU A 56 9.92 -9.43 16.81
N ALA A 57 10.14 -10.01 17.99
CA ALA A 57 11.46 -10.02 18.63
C ALA A 57 12.51 -10.77 17.79
N GLU A 58 12.14 -11.92 17.20
CA GLU A 58 12.99 -12.68 16.28
C GLU A 58 13.40 -11.84 15.07
N VAL A 59 12.43 -11.19 14.40
CA VAL A 59 12.71 -10.33 13.25
C VAL A 59 13.62 -9.16 13.61
N GLN A 60 13.44 -8.54 14.79
CA GLN A 60 14.33 -7.45 15.21
C GLN A 60 15.75 -7.94 15.50
N ALA A 61 15.90 -9.12 16.13
CA ALA A 61 17.21 -9.73 16.37
C ALA A 61 17.94 -10.03 15.05
N ASP A 62 17.25 -10.61 14.07
CA ASP A 62 17.79 -10.91 12.75
C ASP A 62 18.24 -9.65 12.02
N ARG A 63 17.45 -8.58 12.10
CA ARG A 63 17.80 -7.27 11.52
C ARG A 63 19.04 -6.68 12.19
N ALA A 64 19.14 -6.76 13.51
CA ALA A 64 20.29 -6.26 14.27
C ALA A 64 21.57 -7.07 13.97
N ALA A 65 21.42 -8.38 13.80
CA ALA A 65 22.51 -9.28 13.44
C ALA A 65 22.90 -9.22 11.94
N GLY A 66 22.15 -8.46 11.12
CA GLY A 66 22.41 -8.35 9.68
C GLY A 66 22.17 -9.65 8.92
N VAL A 67 21.24 -10.48 9.39
CA VAL A 67 20.90 -11.75 8.72
C VAL A 67 20.46 -11.47 7.28
N PRO A 68 21.07 -12.15 6.27
CA PRO A 68 20.71 -11.95 4.88
C PRO A 68 19.24 -12.24 4.62
N ARG A 69 18.55 -11.32 3.95
CA ARG A 69 17.16 -11.52 3.51
C ARG A 69 17.14 -12.43 2.29
N ILE A 70 16.20 -13.36 2.26
CA ILE A 70 15.99 -14.23 1.09
C ILE A 70 15.06 -13.50 0.11
N PRO A 71 15.46 -13.32 -1.16
CA PRO A 71 14.58 -12.72 -2.17
C PRO A 71 13.30 -13.52 -2.35
N TYR A 72 12.17 -12.82 -2.56
CA TYR A 72 10.88 -13.48 -2.78
C TYR A 72 10.89 -14.47 -3.96
N ALA A 73 11.62 -14.14 -5.04
CA ALA A 73 11.79 -15.02 -6.19
C ALA A 73 12.45 -16.37 -5.82
N GLU A 74 13.39 -16.36 -4.88
CA GLU A 74 14.06 -17.57 -4.40
C GLU A 74 13.13 -18.43 -3.54
N ILE A 75 12.34 -17.83 -2.66
CA ILE A 75 11.30 -18.54 -1.89
C ILE A 75 10.28 -19.18 -2.84
N LYS A 76 9.80 -18.45 -3.86
CA LYS A 76 8.89 -19.01 -4.87
C LYS A 76 9.50 -20.18 -5.62
N ARG A 77 10.77 -20.11 -6.00
CA ARG A 77 11.46 -21.22 -6.68
C ARG A 77 11.54 -22.46 -5.78
N LYS A 78 11.74 -22.27 -4.48
CA LYS A 78 11.91 -23.37 -3.51
C LYS A 78 10.59 -24.00 -3.08
N HIS A 79 9.51 -23.22 -2.98
CA HIS A 79 8.23 -23.64 -2.37
C HIS A 79 7.00 -23.46 -3.26
N GLY A 80 7.15 -22.92 -4.47
CA GLY A 80 6.04 -22.80 -5.42
C GLY A 80 5.54 -24.16 -5.92
N PRO A 81 4.31 -24.21 -6.48
CA PRO A 81 3.81 -25.43 -7.11
C PRO A 81 4.76 -25.85 -8.24
N ARG A 82 5.04 -27.15 -8.31
CA ARG A 82 5.83 -27.76 -9.40
C ARG A 82 5.12 -27.61 -10.74
#